data_AF-A0A1V4V7R0-F1
#
_entry.id   AF-A0A1V4V7R0-F1
#
_cell.length_a   1.000
_cell.length_b   1.000
_cell.length_c   1.000
_cell.angle_alpha   90.00
_cell.angle_beta   90.00
_cell.angle_gamma   90.00
#
_symmetry.space_group_name_H-M   'P 1'
#
loop_
_entity.id
_entity.type
_entity.pdbx_description
1 polymer ?
#
loop_
_entity_poly.entity_id
_entity_poly.type
_entity_poly.pdbx_seq_one_letter_code
_entity_poly.pdbx_strand_id
1 'polypeptide(L)'
;MFSNLELNVYDWLLIAVLGLNLHWLLAKRLSRMERIWGLKIGSWGPVIMIRTTRWLTLIDRLSSPRRLWKLSITAGIPLVVLGMASFLAFFLVMTLEVMRTPPEPSVYTAPRNVLLIPGINQFIPLWWGWIALFVTMAVHEFSHGILCRAEGIRVKSMGVALLAAPVAAFVEPDEEELFGSPDEGGKATRAARVRILSAGVVANFVVAALALALFFGPVIGAIAPLDRVVVVDVVPGSAADAAGFERQMILLEADGVRIDGIEDLAAMEGELFGLKLLRGEEIVETEFRGPFHRSVVVSYVFDESAAAEAGMVSGVAISEIDGVPTPDWEAFRSFMNSTSEGDIVTLGTNRGEEIVNLRANPDGSGTGFLGVGFSGVSANGVYLDGATFQEFPAGPFLSALREMPRSGLFGLLSLMGLPFSGIAGFTEMGFPGFSGWITHLFEPKGWAEPLGERIFWIANLLFWVGLINLYAGLFNCLPAVPLDGGHIFRDLLTMALAAIFKSEARAERMTQAVVAAMAWLIFSSLLFIILAPYLAHGFGG
;
A
#
# COMPACT_ATOMS: atom_id res chain seq x y z
N MET A 1 22.06 17.27 -30.61
CA MET A 1 22.99 16.19 -30.21
C MET A 1 23.16 16.25 -28.70
N PHE A 2 22.11 15.90 -27.95
CA PHE A 2 22.25 15.56 -26.53
C PHE A 2 22.15 14.05 -26.50
N SER A 3 23.30 13.39 -26.46
CA SER A 3 23.37 11.97 -26.12
C SER A 3 22.62 11.77 -24.81
N ASN A 4 21.71 10.79 -24.75
CA ASN A 4 21.17 10.30 -23.49
C ASN A 4 22.36 9.92 -22.60
N LEU A 5 22.67 10.77 -21.63
CA LEU A 5 23.71 10.53 -20.66
C LEU A 5 23.19 9.44 -19.72
N GLU A 6 23.65 8.22 -19.93
CA GLU A 6 23.44 7.14 -18.98
C GLU A 6 24.33 7.40 -17.75
N LEU A 7 23.71 7.96 -16.70
CA LEU A 7 24.36 8.21 -15.43
C LEU A 7 24.53 6.89 -14.67
N ASN A 8 25.75 6.59 -14.26
CA ASN A 8 26.01 5.43 -13.39
C ASN A 8 25.72 5.77 -11.91
N VAL A 9 25.80 4.78 -11.03
CA VAL A 9 25.52 4.95 -9.58
C VAL A 9 26.42 5.99 -8.92
N TYR A 10 27.69 6.11 -9.34
CA TYR A 10 28.61 7.10 -8.79
C TYR A 10 28.24 8.53 -9.23
N ASP A 11 27.75 8.70 -10.45
CA ASP A 11 27.25 9.98 -10.94
C ASP A 11 26.03 10.43 -10.14
N TRP A 12 25.09 9.52 -9.86
CA TRP A 12 23.93 9.79 -9.01
C TRP A 12 24.32 10.11 -7.57
N LEU A 13 25.27 9.39 -7.00
CA LEU A 13 25.82 9.69 -5.67
C LEU A 13 26.46 11.08 -5.63
N LEU A 14 27.26 11.42 -6.65
CA LEU A 14 27.89 12.72 -6.76
C LEU A 14 26.84 13.84 -6.89
N ILE A 15 25.82 13.65 -7.74
CA ILE A 15 24.70 14.58 -7.89
C ILE A 15 23.96 14.76 -6.56
N ALA A 16 23.69 13.67 -5.83
CA ALA A 16 23.04 13.73 -4.53
C ALA A 16 23.88 14.50 -3.50
N VAL A 17 25.19 14.24 -3.43
CA VAL A 17 26.13 14.96 -2.55
C VAL A 17 26.19 16.45 -2.92
N LEU A 18 26.31 16.78 -4.21
CA LEU A 18 26.33 18.17 -4.67
C LEU A 18 25.01 18.88 -4.37
N GLY A 19 23.88 18.21 -4.61
CA GLY A 19 22.55 18.71 -4.28
C GLY A 19 22.38 18.99 -2.79
N LEU A 20 22.86 18.10 -1.92
CA LEU A 20 22.80 18.26 -0.47
C LEU A 20 23.71 19.39 0.02
N ASN A 21 24.90 19.54 -0.57
CA ASN A 21 25.78 20.68 -0.30
C ASN A 21 25.17 22.02 -0.75
N LEU A 22 24.57 22.06 -1.94
CA LEU A 22 23.89 23.24 -2.45
C LEU A 22 22.68 23.61 -1.57
N HIS A 23 21.90 22.61 -1.16
CA HIS A 23 20.79 22.79 -0.22
C HIS A 23 21.29 23.34 1.13
N TRP A 24 22.41 22.82 1.64
CA TRP A 24 22.99 23.33 2.88
C TRP A 24 23.49 24.78 2.77
N LEU A 25 24.12 25.14 1.65
CA LEU A 25 24.50 26.53 1.36
C LEU A 25 23.28 27.45 1.30
N LEU A 26 22.20 26.99 0.65
CA LEU A 26 20.92 27.69 0.62
C LEU A 26 20.34 27.84 2.03
N ALA A 27 20.31 26.77 2.83
CA ALA A 27 19.83 26.79 4.21
C ALA A 27 20.58 27.80 5.07
N LYS A 28 21.92 27.81 4.96
CA LYS A 28 22.80 28.77 5.66
C LYS A 28 22.57 30.22 5.21
N ARG A 29 22.28 30.43 3.92
CA ARG A 29 21.97 31.77 3.38
C ARG A 29 20.59 32.25 3.85
N LEU A 30 19.60 31.37 3.84
CA LEU A 30 18.24 31.67 4.29
C LEU A 30 18.19 31.94 5.79
N SER A 31 18.92 31.18 6.62
CA SER A 31 18.96 31.39 8.06
C SER A 31 19.60 32.73 8.47
N ARG A 32 20.51 33.28 7.66
CA ARG A 32 21.05 34.64 7.85
C ARG A 32 20.03 35.76 7.63
N MET A 33 18.97 35.50 6.88
CA MET A 33 17.96 36.53 6.61
C MET A 33 16.97 36.71 7.78
N GLU A 34 16.96 35.78 8.74
CA GLU A 34 16.11 35.68 9.96
C GLU A 34 14.58 35.73 9.72
N ARG A 35 14.08 36.55 8.80
CA ARG A 35 12.70 36.66 8.35
C ARG A 35 12.59 36.83 6.85
N ILE A 36 11.66 36.10 6.23
CA ILE A 36 11.24 36.32 4.84
C ILE A 36 9.70 36.31 4.81
N TRP A 37 9.09 37.34 4.21
CA TRP A 37 7.63 37.53 4.16
C TRP A 37 6.93 37.46 5.55
N GLY A 38 7.66 37.81 6.62
CA GLY A 38 7.20 37.76 8.00
C GLY A 38 7.31 36.40 8.71
N LEU A 39 7.75 35.35 8.01
CA LEU A 39 8.04 34.01 8.57
C LEU A 39 9.46 34.00 9.14
N LYS A 40 9.65 33.44 10.33
CA LYS A 40 10.98 33.34 10.97
C LYS A 40 11.68 32.10 10.42
N ILE A 41 12.88 32.26 9.88
CA ILE A 41 13.62 31.15 9.29
C ILE A 41 14.82 30.83 10.17
N GLY A 42 14.99 29.54 10.46
CA GLY A 42 16.19 29.02 11.09
C GLY A 42 16.71 27.82 10.31
N SER A 43 17.86 27.29 10.74
CA SER A 43 18.43 26.08 10.19
C SER A 43 18.98 25.21 11.31
N TRP A 44 18.77 23.90 11.22
CA TRP A 44 19.46 22.91 12.04
C TRP A 44 20.22 21.98 11.10
N GLY A 45 21.54 22.22 10.97
CA GLY A 45 22.35 21.56 9.94
C GLY A 45 21.82 21.88 8.52
N PRO A 46 21.55 20.87 7.68
CA PRO A 46 20.97 21.08 6.35
C PRO A 46 19.47 21.35 6.37
N VAL A 47 18.77 21.13 7.49
CA VAL A 47 17.31 21.26 7.58
C VAL A 47 16.92 22.73 7.76
N ILE A 48 16.05 23.23 6.89
CA ILE A 48 15.50 24.59 6.97
C ILE A 48 14.20 24.55 7.80
N MET A 49 14.16 25.33 8.87
CA MET A 49 13.01 25.44 9.76
C MET A 49 12.26 26.73 9.49
N ILE A 50 11.04 26.64 8.96
CA ILE A 50 10.18 27.79 8.70
C ILE A 50 9.15 27.90 9.82
N ARG A 51 9.23 28.96 10.61
CA ARG A 51 8.36 29.21 11.77
C ARG A 51 7.36 30.33 11.51
N THR A 52 6.17 30.16 12.07
CA THR A 52 5.08 31.13 12.00
C THR A 52 4.29 31.15 13.31
N THR A 53 3.86 32.33 13.70
CA THR A 53 2.90 32.55 14.80
C THR A 53 1.50 32.87 14.29
N ARG A 54 1.31 32.98 12.96
CA ARG A 54 0.05 33.39 12.35
C ARG A 54 -1.11 32.44 12.66
N TRP A 55 -0.82 31.16 12.81
CA TRP A 55 -1.83 30.13 13.10
C TRP A 55 -2.21 30.04 14.58
N LEU A 56 -1.48 30.70 15.49
CA LEU A 56 -1.76 30.63 16.93
C LEU A 56 -3.15 31.20 17.24
N THR A 57 -3.58 32.27 16.57
CA THR A 57 -4.93 32.82 16.76
C THR A 57 -6.02 31.87 16.30
N LEU A 58 -5.76 31.07 15.27
CA LEU A 58 -6.69 30.03 14.82
C LEU A 58 -6.77 28.92 15.86
N ILE A 59 -5.64 28.46 16.39
CA ILE A 59 -5.60 27.46 17.46
C ILE A 59 -6.31 27.96 18.71
N ASP A 60 -6.11 29.22 19.10
CA ASP A 60 -6.80 29.81 20.26
C ASP A 60 -8.32 29.80 20.07
N ARG A 61 -8.81 30.04 18.84
CA ARG A 61 -10.25 29.92 18.52
C ARG A 61 -10.72 28.46 18.53
N LEU A 62 -9.99 27.56 17.87
CA LEU A 62 -10.36 26.15 17.75
C LEU A 62 -10.28 25.39 19.09
N SER A 63 -9.42 25.83 20.00
CA SER A 63 -9.27 25.26 21.35
C SER A 63 -10.31 25.80 22.36
N SER A 64 -11.16 26.75 21.96
CA SER A 64 -12.20 27.33 22.84
C SER A 64 -13.16 26.30 23.47
N PRO A 65 -13.64 25.23 22.79
CA PRO A 65 -14.44 24.20 23.44
C PRO A 65 -13.54 23.22 24.21
N ARG A 66 -12.84 23.73 25.24
CA ARG A 66 -11.79 22.99 25.98
C ARG A 66 -12.28 21.63 26.49
N ARG A 67 -13.51 21.56 27.01
CA ARG A 67 -14.09 20.32 27.53
C ARG A 67 -14.25 19.26 26.44
N LEU A 68 -14.68 19.66 25.24
CA LEU A 68 -14.86 18.75 24.12
C LEU A 68 -13.52 18.14 23.69
N TRP A 69 -12.48 18.96 23.55
CA TRP A 69 -11.14 18.50 23.19
C TRP A 69 -10.55 17.57 24.25
N LYS A 70 -10.62 17.95 25.53
CA LYS A 70 -10.13 17.08 26.60
C LYS A 70 -10.88 15.75 26.65
N LEU A 71 -12.19 15.76 26.53
CA LEU A 71 -13.01 14.55 26.58
C LEU A 71 -12.75 13.63 25.38
N SER A 72 -12.73 14.18 24.16
CA SER A 72 -12.49 13.42 22.93
C SER A 72 -11.12 12.75 22.95
N ILE A 73 -10.05 13.48 23.30
CA ILE A 73 -8.72 12.88 23.38
C ILE A 73 -8.62 11.88 24.53
N THR A 74 -9.24 12.15 25.69
CA THR A 74 -9.29 11.17 26.79
C THR A 74 -9.96 9.88 26.36
N ALA A 75 -11.07 9.96 25.63
CA ALA A 75 -11.78 8.80 25.10
C ALA A 75 -10.96 8.03 24.06
N GLY A 76 -10.02 8.70 23.38
CA GLY A 76 -9.07 8.09 22.44
C GLY A 76 -7.85 7.42 23.08
N ILE A 77 -7.48 7.74 24.33
CA ILE A 77 -6.30 7.14 24.99
C ILE A 77 -6.35 5.60 25.02
N PRO A 78 -7.47 4.94 25.37
CA PRO A 78 -7.54 3.48 25.31
C PRO A 78 -7.21 2.91 23.93
N LEU A 79 -7.61 3.59 22.86
CA LEU A 79 -7.28 3.20 21.48
C LEU A 79 -5.77 3.36 21.20
N VAL A 80 -5.13 4.41 21.72
CA VAL A 80 -3.67 4.58 21.62
C VAL A 80 -2.93 3.47 22.35
N VAL A 81 -3.35 3.13 23.58
CA VAL A 81 -2.74 2.05 24.36
C VAL A 81 -2.95 0.69 23.69
N LEU A 82 -4.16 0.44 23.16
CA LEU A 82 -4.45 -0.77 22.39
C LEU A 82 -3.57 -0.83 21.13
N GLY A 83 -3.51 0.25 20.36
CA GLY A 83 -2.67 0.34 19.16
C GLY A 83 -1.20 0.12 19.47
N MET A 84 -0.69 0.68 20.58
CA MET A 84 0.66 0.46 21.08
C MET A 84 0.93 -1.03 21.36
N ALA A 85 0.06 -1.68 22.12
CA ALA A 85 0.21 -3.09 22.47
C ALA A 85 0.10 -4.00 21.23
N SER A 86 -0.91 -3.78 20.39
CA SER A 86 -1.16 -4.57 19.18
C SER A 86 -0.04 -4.41 18.16
N PHE A 87 0.46 -3.19 17.94
CA PHE A 87 1.50 -2.95 16.95
C PHE A 87 2.88 -3.42 17.43
N LEU A 88 3.17 -3.28 18.73
CA LEU A 88 4.36 -3.92 19.33
C LEU A 88 4.30 -5.45 19.18
N ALA A 89 3.15 -6.07 19.51
CA ALA A 89 2.97 -7.52 19.35
C ALA A 89 3.15 -7.95 17.89
N PHE A 90 2.55 -7.22 16.94
CA PHE A 90 2.73 -7.45 15.51
C PHE A 90 4.21 -7.42 15.12
N PHE A 91 4.97 -6.38 15.51
CA PHE A 91 6.40 -6.31 15.22
C PHE A 91 7.21 -7.45 15.81
N LEU A 92 6.92 -7.86 17.04
CA LEU A 92 7.63 -8.97 17.68
C LEU A 92 7.31 -10.30 17.01
N VAL A 93 6.04 -10.54 16.65
CA VAL A 93 5.65 -11.72 15.87
C VAL A 93 6.35 -11.72 14.52
N MET A 94 6.32 -10.61 13.78
CA MET A 94 7.03 -10.49 12.50
C MET A 94 8.53 -10.73 12.63
N THR A 95 9.16 -10.22 13.69
CA THR A 95 10.58 -10.48 13.96
C THR A 95 10.83 -11.97 14.17
N LEU A 96 9.98 -12.64 14.96
CA LEU A 96 10.10 -14.08 15.23
C LEU A 96 9.88 -14.93 13.98
N GLU A 97 8.92 -14.56 13.13
CA GLU A 97 8.69 -15.25 11.86
C GLU A 97 9.89 -15.11 10.92
N VAL A 98 10.42 -13.89 10.75
CA VAL A 98 11.64 -13.66 9.95
C VAL A 98 12.86 -14.39 10.53
N MET A 99 12.95 -14.53 11.87
CA MET A 99 14.02 -15.30 12.51
C MET A 99 13.93 -16.81 12.21
N ARG A 100 12.71 -17.36 12.12
CA ARG A 100 12.48 -18.80 11.89
C ARG A 100 12.61 -19.17 10.43
N THR A 101 12.07 -18.33 9.56
CA THR A 101 12.01 -18.54 8.11
C THR A 101 12.35 -17.22 7.42
N PRO A 102 13.65 -16.88 7.29
CA PRO A 102 14.07 -15.67 6.61
C PRO A 102 13.58 -15.70 5.15
N PRO A 103 12.76 -14.72 4.71
CA PRO A 103 12.29 -14.69 3.35
C PRO A 103 13.45 -14.33 2.41
N GLU A 104 13.33 -14.69 1.14
CA GLU A 104 14.29 -14.24 0.12
C GLU A 104 14.21 -12.70 -0.05
N PRO A 105 15.34 -12.05 -0.40
CA PRO A 105 15.34 -10.67 -0.85
C PRO A 105 14.30 -10.47 -1.95
N SER A 106 13.41 -9.51 -1.75
CA SER A 106 12.34 -9.23 -2.69
C SER A 106 12.18 -7.74 -2.85
N VAL A 107 11.29 -7.34 -3.75
CA VAL A 107 10.98 -5.93 -3.95
C VAL A 107 10.43 -5.28 -2.67
N TYR A 108 9.83 -6.05 -1.75
CA TYR A 108 9.35 -5.55 -0.46
C TYR A 108 10.47 -5.24 0.54
N THR A 109 11.59 -5.96 0.48
CA THR A 109 12.74 -5.77 1.40
C THR A 109 13.81 -4.83 0.82
N ALA A 110 13.66 -4.44 -0.44
CA ALA A 110 14.53 -3.48 -1.12
C ALA A 110 14.64 -2.14 -0.35
N PRO A 111 15.85 -1.58 -0.16
CA PRO A 111 16.04 -0.34 0.61
C PRO A 111 15.18 0.85 0.18
N ARG A 112 14.86 0.96 -1.12
CA ARG A 112 13.98 2.01 -1.66
C ARG A 112 12.55 1.94 -1.11
N ASN A 113 12.08 0.73 -0.77
CA ASN A 113 10.71 0.45 -0.31
C ASN A 113 10.61 0.35 1.22
N VAL A 114 11.74 0.29 1.93
CA VAL A 114 11.79 0.44 3.38
C VAL A 114 11.41 1.86 3.81
N LEU A 115 11.87 2.86 3.06
CA LEU A 115 11.48 4.25 3.30
C LEU A 115 10.10 4.50 2.70
N LEU A 116 9.16 4.97 3.52
CA LEU A 116 7.79 5.30 3.11
C LEU A 116 7.72 6.69 2.45
N ILE A 117 8.63 6.99 1.53
CA ILE A 117 8.67 8.27 0.82
C ILE A 117 7.85 8.14 -0.48
N PRO A 118 6.76 8.92 -0.64
CA PRO A 118 5.93 8.86 -1.86
C PRO A 118 6.75 9.05 -3.14
N GLY A 119 6.54 8.16 -4.12
CA GLY A 119 7.22 8.17 -5.42
C GLY A 119 8.63 7.58 -5.43
N ILE A 120 9.29 7.43 -4.27
CA ILE A 120 10.52 6.62 -4.13
C ILE A 120 10.13 5.20 -3.76
N ASN A 121 9.21 5.07 -2.81
CA ASN A 121 8.54 3.83 -2.50
C ASN A 121 7.59 3.50 -3.66
N GLN A 122 7.81 2.36 -4.31
CA GLN A 122 7.05 1.99 -5.51
C GLN A 122 5.56 1.75 -5.25
N PHE A 123 5.18 1.48 -4.00
CA PHE A 123 3.80 1.18 -3.62
C PHE A 123 3.01 2.43 -3.23
N ILE A 124 3.69 3.56 -2.99
CA ILE A 124 3.08 4.82 -2.58
C ILE A 124 3.12 5.81 -3.75
N PRO A 125 1.98 6.08 -4.42
CA PRO A 125 1.89 7.03 -5.52
C PRO A 125 2.38 8.42 -5.09
N LEU A 126 3.16 9.05 -5.98
CA LEU A 126 3.80 10.34 -5.70
C LEU A 126 2.80 11.39 -5.22
N TRP A 127 1.80 11.73 -6.03
CA TRP A 127 0.89 12.84 -5.75
C TRP A 127 -0.05 12.55 -4.56
N TRP A 128 -0.72 11.40 -4.58
CA TRP A 128 -1.64 11.02 -3.51
C TRP A 128 -0.92 10.83 -2.18
N GLY A 129 0.26 10.22 -2.20
CA GLY A 129 1.08 10.04 -1.01
C GLY A 129 1.55 11.35 -0.40
N TRP A 130 2.03 12.32 -1.20
CA TRP A 130 2.44 13.63 -0.68
C TRP A 130 1.27 14.45 -0.13
N ILE A 131 0.11 14.41 -0.79
CA ILE A 131 -1.11 15.07 -0.28
C ILE A 131 -1.51 14.46 1.06
N ALA A 132 -1.58 13.12 1.12
CA ALA A 132 -1.96 12.41 2.33
C ALA A 132 -0.96 12.65 3.47
N LEU A 133 0.35 12.59 3.21
CA LEU A 133 1.39 12.89 4.19
C LEU A 133 1.27 14.31 4.73
N PHE A 134 1.03 15.30 3.86
CA PHE A 134 0.79 16.68 4.31
C PHE A 134 -0.43 16.79 5.23
N VAL A 135 -1.55 16.15 4.86
CA VAL A 135 -2.76 16.13 5.70
C VAL A 135 -2.47 15.47 7.05
N THR A 136 -1.81 14.32 7.06
CA THR A 136 -1.42 13.59 8.28
C THR A 136 -0.57 14.46 9.19
N MET A 137 0.50 15.05 8.67
CA MET A 137 1.41 15.89 9.46
C MET A 137 0.70 17.14 9.99
N ALA A 138 -0.12 17.79 9.15
CA ALA A 138 -0.88 18.96 9.58
C ALA A 138 -1.87 18.59 10.70
N VAL A 139 -2.69 17.56 10.52
CA VAL A 139 -3.68 17.14 11.51
C VAL A 139 -3.01 16.74 12.82
N HIS A 140 -1.91 16.00 12.75
CA HIS A 140 -1.15 15.55 13.91
C HIS A 140 -0.65 16.73 14.75
N GLU A 141 0.09 17.63 14.10
CA GLU A 141 0.72 18.80 14.75
C GLU A 141 -0.30 19.82 15.24
N PHE A 142 -1.31 20.14 14.43
CA PHE A 142 -2.39 21.04 14.86
C PHE A 142 -3.11 20.49 16.09
N SER A 143 -3.31 19.18 16.19
CA SER A 143 -3.97 18.54 17.33
C SER A 143 -3.18 18.69 18.62
N HIS A 144 -1.84 18.55 18.60
CA HIS A 144 -1.00 18.88 19.73
C HIS A 144 -1.17 20.35 20.14
N GLY A 145 -1.10 21.28 19.18
CA GLY A 145 -1.24 22.71 19.45
C GLY A 145 -2.60 23.08 20.06
N ILE A 146 -3.68 22.53 19.52
CA ILE A 146 -5.05 22.73 20.03
C ILE A 146 -5.16 22.21 21.46
N LEU A 147 -4.64 21.01 21.74
CA LEU A 147 -4.77 20.43 23.07
C LEU A 147 -3.85 21.10 24.10
N CYS A 148 -2.66 21.57 23.70
CA CYS A 148 -1.84 22.44 24.55
C CYS A 148 -2.64 23.68 25.01
N ARG A 149 -3.26 24.40 24.06
CA ARG A 149 -4.08 25.59 24.40
C ARG A 149 -5.30 25.23 25.24
N ALA A 150 -5.95 24.09 24.99
CA ALA A 150 -7.06 23.61 25.79
C ALA A 150 -6.67 23.24 27.23
N GLU A 151 -5.45 22.74 27.44
CA GLU A 151 -4.85 22.47 28.76
C GLU A 151 -4.23 23.70 29.43
N GLY A 152 -4.22 24.85 28.76
CA GLY A 152 -3.64 26.09 29.28
C GLY A 152 -2.11 26.12 29.23
N ILE A 153 -1.51 25.33 28.34
CA ILE A 153 -0.09 25.31 28.02
C ILE A 153 0.15 26.22 26.81
N ARG A 154 1.17 27.07 26.89
CA ARG A 154 1.51 27.98 25.79
C ARG A 154 2.10 27.21 24.61
N VAL A 155 1.78 27.69 23.41
CA VAL A 155 2.40 27.25 22.15
C VAL A 155 3.18 28.44 21.60
N LYS A 156 4.51 28.30 21.50
CA LYS A 156 5.44 29.37 21.11
C LYS A 156 5.36 29.67 19.62
N SER A 157 5.41 28.63 18.79
CA SER A 157 5.32 28.75 17.35
C SER A 157 4.88 27.44 16.69
N MET A 158 4.60 27.49 15.39
CA MET A 158 4.41 26.32 14.55
C MET A 158 5.26 26.45 13.30
N GLY A 159 5.50 25.36 12.58
CA GLY A 159 6.27 25.43 11.37
C GLY A 159 6.35 24.16 10.56
N VAL A 160 7.20 24.23 9.54
CA VAL A 160 7.55 23.13 8.66
C VAL A 160 9.08 23.07 8.57
N ALA A 161 9.61 21.86 8.65
CA ALA A 161 11.00 21.51 8.41
C ALA A 161 11.16 21.02 6.97
N LEU A 162 12.14 21.57 6.25
CA LEU A 162 12.43 21.24 4.85
C LEU A 162 13.84 20.64 4.73
N LEU A 163 13.95 19.54 3.98
CA LEU A 163 15.19 18.98 3.46
C LEU A 163 14.94 18.58 2.01
N ALA A 164 15.20 19.51 1.08
CA ALA A 164 14.75 19.52 -0.32
C ALA A 164 13.21 19.49 -0.52
N ALA A 165 12.48 18.71 0.26
CA ALA A 165 11.03 18.65 0.36
C ALA A 165 10.58 18.81 1.84
N PRO A 166 9.29 19.02 2.14
CA PRO A 166 8.77 18.98 3.51
C PRO A 166 9.04 17.62 4.15
N VAL A 167 9.83 17.60 5.21
CA VAL A 167 10.19 16.38 5.95
C VAL A 167 9.49 16.27 7.30
N ALA A 168 9.13 17.41 7.91
CA ALA A 168 8.36 17.42 9.14
C ALA A 168 7.50 18.70 9.22
N ALA A 169 6.36 18.62 9.89
CA ALA A 169 5.65 19.77 10.44
C ALA A 169 5.91 19.73 11.95
N PHE A 170 5.79 20.86 12.63
CA PHE A 170 6.00 20.88 14.06
C PHE A 170 5.16 21.96 14.74
N VAL A 171 4.76 21.67 15.97
CA VAL A 171 4.32 22.64 16.97
C VAL A 171 5.35 22.72 18.08
N GLU A 172 5.70 23.94 18.49
CA GLU A 172 6.60 24.18 19.62
C GLU A 172 5.77 24.52 20.87
N PRO A 173 5.35 23.54 21.69
CA PRO A 173 4.80 23.81 23.00
C PRO A 173 5.87 24.41 23.92
N ASP A 174 5.45 25.11 24.98
CA ASP A 174 6.37 25.55 26.01
C ASP A 174 6.85 24.35 26.85
N GLU A 175 8.04 23.83 26.54
CA GLU A 175 8.60 22.63 27.18
C GLU A 175 8.72 22.76 28.70
N GLU A 176 9.06 23.94 29.23
CA GLU A 176 9.14 24.17 30.68
C GLU A 176 7.75 24.07 31.33
N GLU A 177 6.71 24.57 30.68
CA GLU A 177 5.33 24.40 31.17
C GLU A 177 4.86 22.95 31.05
N LEU A 178 5.30 22.23 30.02
CA LEU A 178 4.84 20.88 29.72
C LEU A 178 5.56 19.83 30.59
N PHE A 179 6.89 19.83 30.60
CA PHE A 179 7.71 18.82 31.29
C PHE A 179 8.34 19.32 32.59
N GLY A 180 8.47 20.63 32.78
CA GLY A 180 9.21 21.22 33.90
C GLY A 180 10.65 21.56 33.53
N SER A 181 11.29 22.32 34.40
CA SER A 181 12.73 22.58 34.36
C SER A 181 13.44 21.62 35.33
N PRO A 182 14.79 21.53 35.31
CA PRO A 182 15.53 20.72 36.28
C PRO A 182 15.24 21.09 37.74
N ASP A 183 14.87 22.34 38.00
CA ASP A 183 14.69 22.91 39.33
C ASP A 183 13.21 23.05 39.75
N GLU A 184 12.27 23.06 38.79
CA GLU A 184 10.83 23.20 39.05
C GLU A 184 9.98 22.20 38.24
N GLY A 185 8.99 21.58 38.89
CA GLY A 185 8.04 20.69 38.21
C GLY A 185 7.20 21.42 37.16
N GLY A 186 6.87 20.72 36.07
CA GLY A 186 6.05 21.28 34.99
C GLY A 186 4.64 21.69 35.43
N LYS A 187 4.10 22.73 34.78
CA LYS A 187 2.71 23.19 34.96
C LYS A 187 1.68 22.13 34.56
N ALA A 188 1.99 21.32 33.55
CA ALA A 188 1.10 20.26 33.09
C ALA A 188 1.13 19.04 34.02
N THR A 189 -0.05 18.64 34.50
CA THR A 189 -0.21 17.36 35.20
C THR A 189 0.14 16.19 34.27
N ARG A 190 0.55 15.03 34.82
CA ARG A 190 0.86 13.85 34.00
C ARG A 190 -0.31 13.43 33.10
N ALA A 191 -1.54 13.54 33.60
CA ALA A 191 -2.74 13.28 32.80
C ALA A 191 -2.93 14.29 31.65
N ALA A 192 -2.63 15.57 31.90
CA ALA A 192 -2.63 16.59 30.84
C ALA A 192 -1.54 16.32 29.80
N ARG A 193 -0.34 15.89 30.20
CA ARG A 193 0.72 15.49 29.27
C ARG A 193 0.33 14.30 28.43
N VAL A 194 -0.19 13.22 29.04
CA VAL A 194 -0.66 12.04 28.30
C VAL A 194 -1.72 12.45 27.27
N ARG A 195 -2.66 13.33 27.65
CA ARG A 195 -3.63 13.88 26.69
C ARG A 195 -2.93 14.63 25.56
N ILE A 196 -2.05 15.59 25.86
CA ILE A 196 -1.35 16.41 24.85
C ILE A 196 -0.57 15.53 23.88
N LEU A 197 0.17 14.54 24.38
CA LEU A 197 0.94 13.60 23.57
C LEU A 197 0.04 12.64 22.78
N SER A 198 -1.12 12.27 23.31
CA SER A 198 -2.08 11.42 22.58
C SER A 198 -2.83 12.18 21.48
N ALA A 199 -2.79 13.52 21.49
CA ALA A 199 -3.61 14.36 20.61
C ALA A 199 -3.34 14.09 19.12
N GLY A 200 -2.06 14.07 18.72
CA GLY A 200 -1.66 13.84 17.34
C GLY A 200 -2.05 12.44 16.86
N VAL A 201 -1.79 11.41 17.68
CA VAL A 201 -2.14 10.02 17.38
C VAL A 201 -3.64 9.82 17.21
N VAL A 202 -4.44 10.30 18.17
CA VAL A 202 -5.91 10.19 18.13
C VAL A 202 -6.48 10.91 16.91
N ALA A 203 -5.96 12.09 16.58
CA ALA A 203 -6.44 12.85 15.42
C ALA A 203 -6.16 12.13 14.09
N ASN A 204 -4.99 11.50 13.95
CA ASN A 204 -4.70 10.67 12.78
C ASN A 204 -5.67 9.49 12.68
N PHE A 205 -5.97 8.79 13.79
CA PHE A 205 -6.98 7.72 13.76
C PHE A 205 -8.37 8.21 13.40
N VAL A 206 -8.78 9.39 13.87
CA VAL A 206 -10.08 9.99 13.51
C VAL A 206 -10.13 10.34 12.02
N VAL A 207 -9.08 10.95 11.48
CA VAL A 207 -9.02 11.26 10.04
C VAL A 207 -8.98 10.00 9.20
N ALA A 208 -8.22 8.98 9.63
CA ALA A 208 -8.20 7.68 8.99
C ALA A 208 -9.59 7.05 8.93
N ALA A 209 -10.28 6.99 10.07
CA ALA A 209 -11.62 6.43 10.18
C ALA A 209 -12.63 7.19 9.30
N LEU A 210 -12.60 8.52 9.30
CA LEU A 210 -13.49 9.34 8.47
C LEU A 210 -13.22 9.14 6.98
N ALA A 211 -11.95 9.20 6.56
CA ALA A 211 -11.58 9.04 5.15
C ALA A 211 -11.94 7.65 4.63
N LEU A 212 -11.65 6.60 5.40
CA LEU A 212 -11.99 5.22 5.05
C LEU A 212 -13.51 4.97 5.07
N ALA A 213 -14.26 5.56 6.00
CA ALA A 213 -15.72 5.47 6.01
C ALA A 213 -16.34 6.12 4.76
N LEU A 214 -15.80 7.26 4.33
CA LEU A 214 -16.23 7.92 3.09
C LEU A 214 -15.81 7.14 1.84
N PHE A 215 -14.61 6.55 1.85
CA PHE A 215 -14.13 5.69 0.79
C PHE A 215 -15.04 4.46 0.61
N PHE A 216 -15.18 3.63 1.64
CA PHE A 216 -15.94 2.38 1.55
C PHE A 216 -17.45 2.58 1.46
N GLY A 217 -17.98 3.65 2.05
CA GLY A 217 -19.42 3.94 2.05
C GLY A 217 -19.87 4.57 0.74
N PRO A 218 -20.01 5.90 0.67
CA PRO A 218 -20.59 6.58 -0.48
C PRO A 218 -19.77 6.43 -1.77
N VAL A 219 -18.44 6.38 -1.71
CA VAL A 219 -17.59 6.38 -2.91
C VAL A 219 -17.55 5.01 -3.60
N ILE A 220 -17.12 3.95 -2.91
CA ILE A 220 -17.14 2.58 -3.45
C ILE A 220 -18.59 2.12 -3.76
N GLY A 221 -19.58 2.63 -3.00
CA GLY A 221 -21.00 2.40 -3.29
C GLY A 221 -21.47 3.02 -4.61
N ALA A 222 -20.80 4.06 -5.10
CA ALA A 222 -21.12 4.78 -6.32
C ALA A 222 -20.26 4.39 -7.53
N ILE A 223 -19.53 3.28 -7.42
CA ILE A 223 -18.76 2.69 -8.52
C ILE A 223 -19.45 1.39 -8.96
N ALA A 224 -19.54 1.16 -10.26
CA ALA A 224 -20.04 -0.07 -10.87
C ALA A 224 -18.90 -0.76 -11.65
N PRO A 225 -18.88 -2.11 -11.68
CA PRO A 225 -17.96 -2.83 -12.56
C PRO A 225 -18.38 -2.68 -14.02
N LEU A 226 -17.39 -2.69 -14.91
CA LEU A 226 -17.57 -2.86 -16.35
C LEU A 226 -17.01 -4.21 -16.77
N ASP A 227 -17.74 -4.89 -17.64
CA ASP A 227 -17.26 -6.09 -18.31
C ASP A 227 -16.20 -5.64 -19.34
N ARG A 228 -15.00 -6.23 -19.24
CA ARG A 228 -13.82 -5.85 -20.02
C ARG A 228 -12.94 -7.04 -20.28
N VAL A 229 -12.62 -7.26 -21.55
CA VAL A 229 -11.62 -8.24 -21.97
C VAL A 229 -10.23 -7.62 -21.88
N VAL A 230 -9.33 -8.26 -21.15
CA VAL A 230 -7.97 -7.78 -20.89
C VAL A 230 -6.94 -8.80 -21.32
N VAL A 231 -5.78 -8.31 -21.76
CA VAL A 231 -4.61 -9.15 -22.04
C VAL A 231 -4.00 -9.58 -20.71
N VAL A 232 -4.08 -10.86 -20.39
CA VAL A 232 -3.59 -11.43 -19.12
C VAL A 232 -2.18 -12.01 -19.24
N ASP A 233 -1.78 -12.43 -20.44
CA ASP A 233 -0.45 -12.97 -20.75
C ASP A 233 -0.06 -12.65 -22.19
N VAL A 234 1.26 -12.51 -22.42
CA VAL A 234 1.86 -12.38 -23.75
C VAL A 234 3.11 -13.23 -23.77
N VAL A 235 3.17 -14.18 -24.68
CA VAL A 235 4.31 -15.10 -24.82
C VAL A 235 5.51 -14.35 -25.42
N PRO A 236 6.67 -14.29 -24.74
CA PRO A 236 7.84 -13.60 -25.26
C PRO A 236 8.31 -14.17 -26.61
N GLY A 237 8.61 -13.30 -27.58
CA GLY A 237 9.02 -13.66 -28.93
C GLY A 237 7.89 -14.16 -29.85
N SER A 238 6.65 -14.18 -29.39
CA SER A 238 5.48 -14.49 -30.24
C SER A 238 5.15 -13.36 -31.21
N ALA A 239 4.24 -13.61 -32.16
CA ALA A 239 3.76 -12.55 -33.04
C ALA A 239 3.03 -11.45 -32.25
N ALA A 240 2.30 -11.80 -31.19
CA ALA A 240 1.67 -10.83 -30.30
C ALA A 240 2.70 -9.94 -29.59
N ASP A 241 3.80 -10.53 -29.09
CA ASP A 241 4.90 -9.74 -28.51
C ASP A 241 5.52 -8.80 -29.55
N ALA A 242 5.76 -9.29 -30.77
CA ALA A 242 6.27 -8.47 -31.88
C ALA A 242 5.30 -7.36 -32.32
N ALA A 243 3.99 -7.59 -32.18
CA ALA A 243 2.94 -6.60 -32.43
C ALA A 243 2.77 -5.61 -31.26
N GLY A 244 3.53 -5.77 -30.18
CA GLY A 244 3.56 -4.87 -29.03
C GLY A 244 2.39 -5.03 -28.08
N PHE A 245 1.77 -6.21 -28.03
CA PHE A 245 0.80 -6.53 -26.98
C PHE A 245 1.50 -6.56 -25.62
N GLU A 246 0.83 -6.00 -24.61
CA GLU A 246 1.33 -5.98 -23.24
C GLU A 246 0.20 -6.43 -22.31
N ARG A 247 0.58 -7.01 -21.16
CA ARG A 247 -0.37 -7.33 -20.10
C ARG A 247 -1.13 -6.05 -19.69
N GLN A 248 -2.37 -6.20 -19.26
CA GLN A 248 -3.26 -5.10 -18.83
C GLN A 248 -3.77 -4.19 -19.96
N MET A 249 -3.41 -4.46 -21.22
CA MET A 249 -4.14 -3.85 -22.34
C MET A 249 -5.60 -4.32 -22.33
N ILE A 250 -6.53 -3.40 -22.62
CA ILE A 250 -7.96 -3.70 -22.65
C ILE A 250 -8.42 -3.74 -24.10
N LEU A 251 -9.01 -4.85 -24.53
CA LEU A 251 -9.57 -4.98 -25.86
C LEU A 251 -10.91 -4.22 -25.92
N LEU A 252 -11.01 -3.25 -26.82
CA LEU A 252 -12.21 -2.42 -27.01
C LEU A 252 -13.02 -2.86 -28.23
N GLU A 253 -12.34 -3.14 -29.34
CA GLU A 253 -12.96 -3.55 -30.59
C GLU A 253 -12.11 -4.63 -31.29
N ALA A 254 -12.77 -5.57 -31.97
CA ALA A 254 -12.16 -6.54 -32.85
C ALA A 254 -12.95 -6.57 -34.18
N ASP A 255 -12.25 -6.37 -35.30
CA ASP A 255 -12.81 -6.26 -36.66
C ASP A 255 -13.98 -5.27 -36.78
N GLY A 256 -13.89 -4.15 -36.05
CA GLY A 256 -14.92 -3.11 -36.00
C GLY A 256 -16.16 -3.49 -35.17
N VAL A 257 -16.16 -4.66 -34.53
CA VAL A 257 -17.16 -5.07 -33.55
C VAL A 257 -16.68 -4.67 -32.15
N ARG A 258 -17.54 -4.00 -31.40
CA ARG A 258 -17.25 -3.66 -30.00
C ARG A 258 -17.26 -4.92 -29.13
N ILE A 259 -16.26 -5.04 -28.27
CA ILE A 259 -16.10 -6.14 -27.33
C ILE A 259 -16.39 -5.62 -25.92
N ASP A 260 -17.50 -6.03 -25.33
CA ASP A 260 -17.85 -5.72 -23.95
C ASP A 260 -17.64 -6.93 -23.02
N GLY A 261 -17.69 -8.16 -23.54
CA GLY A 261 -17.41 -9.40 -22.78
C GLY A 261 -16.54 -10.40 -23.53
N ILE A 262 -16.07 -11.44 -22.83
CA ILE A 262 -15.28 -12.50 -23.46
C ILE A 262 -16.14 -13.33 -24.44
N GLU A 263 -17.45 -13.39 -24.20
CA GLU A 263 -18.42 -14.04 -25.08
C GLU A 263 -18.52 -13.36 -26.44
N ASP A 264 -18.41 -12.03 -26.50
CA ASP A 264 -18.41 -11.29 -27.78
C ASP A 264 -17.22 -11.70 -28.63
N LEU A 265 -16.03 -11.78 -28.01
CA LEU A 265 -14.81 -12.22 -28.66
C LEU A 265 -14.87 -13.71 -29.03
N ALA A 266 -15.39 -14.55 -28.13
CA ALA A 266 -15.52 -15.98 -28.36
C ALA A 266 -16.53 -16.31 -29.47
N ALA A 267 -17.55 -15.47 -29.68
CA ALA A 267 -18.56 -15.63 -30.73
C ALA A 267 -18.05 -15.30 -32.13
N MET A 268 -16.87 -14.66 -32.26
CA MET A 268 -16.26 -14.40 -33.56
C MET A 268 -15.84 -15.71 -34.24
N GLU A 269 -15.76 -15.69 -35.57
CA GLU A 269 -15.37 -16.83 -36.42
C GLU A 269 -14.31 -16.39 -37.42
N GLY A 270 -13.43 -17.31 -37.83
CA GLY A 270 -12.37 -17.03 -38.80
C GLY A 270 -11.10 -16.43 -38.18
N GLU A 271 -10.30 -15.72 -38.96
CA GLU A 271 -9.13 -14.99 -38.46
C GLU A 271 -9.55 -13.57 -38.07
N LEU A 272 -9.03 -13.06 -36.95
CA LEU A 272 -9.15 -11.65 -36.59
C LEU A 272 -8.16 -10.83 -37.42
N PHE A 273 -8.52 -9.61 -37.80
CA PHE A 273 -7.69 -8.75 -38.66
C PHE A 273 -7.27 -7.44 -38.00
N GLY A 274 -8.19 -6.76 -37.32
CA GLY A 274 -7.98 -5.44 -36.73
C GLY A 274 -8.42 -5.41 -35.29
N LEU A 275 -7.49 -5.10 -34.38
CA LEU A 275 -7.77 -4.99 -32.96
C LEU A 275 -7.54 -3.57 -32.48
N LYS A 276 -8.45 -3.09 -31.64
CA LYS A 276 -8.33 -1.79 -30.98
C LYS A 276 -8.21 -2.03 -29.48
N LEU A 277 -7.05 -1.72 -28.94
CA LEU A 277 -6.72 -1.92 -27.54
C LEU A 277 -6.46 -0.59 -26.85
N LEU A 278 -6.70 -0.57 -25.54
CA LEU A 278 -6.30 0.53 -24.67
C LEU A 278 -5.04 0.12 -23.90
N ARG A 279 -3.94 0.84 -24.12
CA ARG A 279 -2.68 0.71 -23.39
C ARG A 279 -2.52 1.89 -22.45
N GLY A 280 -2.86 1.70 -21.18
CA GLY A 280 -2.93 2.82 -20.24
C GLY A 280 -4.04 3.79 -20.64
N GLU A 281 -3.68 4.97 -21.16
CA GLU A 281 -4.62 5.96 -21.69
C GLU A 281 -4.59 6.06 -23.24
N GLU A 282 -3.66 5.34 -23.89
CA GLU A 282 -3.48 5.41 -25.34
C GLU A 282 -4.29 4.32 -26.05
N ILE A 283 -5.00 4.71 -27.10
CA ILE A 283 -5.66 3.75 -28.01
C ILE A 283 -4.63 3.28 -29.04
N VAL A 284 -4.47 1.97 -29.11
CA VAL A 284 -3.57 1.27 -30.01
C VAL A 284 -4.43 0.48 -30.99
N GLU A 285 -4.33 0.82 -32.27
CA GLU A 285 -4.92 0.04 -33.35
C GLU A 285 -3.82 -0.82 -33.98
N THR A 286 -4.05 -2.13 -34.05
CA THR A 286 -3.09 -3.08 -34.62
C THR A 286 -3.78 -3.98 -35.63
N GLU A 287 -3.15 -4.14 -36.80
CA GLU A 287 -3.53 -5.17 -37.76
C GLU A 287 -2.80 -6.44 -37.37
N PHE A 288 -3.52 -7.36 -36.70
CA PHE A 288 -2.95 -8.59 -36.20
C PHE A 288 -3.78 -9.76 -36.70
N ARG A 289 -3.16 -10.59 -37.52
CA ARG A 289 -3.76 -11.80 -38.10
C ARG A 289 -3.22 -13.02 -37.42
N GLY A 290 -4.10 -13.84 -36.87
CA GLY A 290 -3.74 -15.11 -36.27
C GLY A 290 -4.95 -16.00 -36.08
N PRO A 291 -4.73 -17.32 -35.90
CA PRO A 291 -5.79 -18.22 -35.50
C PRO A 291 -6.19 -17.89 -34.06
N PHE A 292 -7.48 -17.68 -33.84
CA PHE A 292 -8.03 -17.48 -32.50
C PHE A 292 -8.47 -18.83 -31.94
N HIS A 293 -8.14 -19.08 -30.68
CA HIS A 293 -8.49 -20.32 -30.01
C HIS A 293 -9.22 -20.01 -28.72
N ARG A 294 -10.41 -20.60 -28.56
CA ARG A 294 -11.11 -20.62 -27.28
C ARG A 294 -10.35 -21.55 -26.32
N SER A 295 -10.28 -21.17 -25.05
CA SER A 295 -9.37 -21.79 -24.11
C SER A 295 -9.81 -21.61 -22.66
N VAL A 296 -9.12 -22.31 -21.76
CA VAL A 296 -9.14 -22.03 -20.32
C VAL A 296 -7.79 -21.48 -19.87
N VAL A 297 -7.81 -20.42 -19.08
CA VAL A 297 -6.60 -19.71 -18.65
C VAL A 297 -6.21 -20.14 -17.24
N VAL A 298 -5.03 -20.73 -17.13
CA VAL A 298 -4.42 -21.12 -15.86
C VAL A 298 -4.08 -19.87 -15.06
N SER A 299 -4.70 -19.70 -13.90
CA SER A 299 -4.48 -18.55 -13.02
C SER A 299 -3.33 -18.79 -12.03
N TYR A 300 -3.14 -20.02 -11.58
CA TYR A 300 -2.01 -20.39 -10.74
C TYR A 300 -1.64 -21.86 -10.95
N VAL A 301 -0.39 -22.20 -10.65
CA VAL A 301 0.13 -23.58 -10.74
C VAL A 301 0.53 -23.99 -9.33
N PHE A 302 0.08 -25.15 -8.87
CA PHE A 302 0.44 -25.64 -7.54
C PHE A 302 1.88 -26.16 -7.54
N ASP A 303 2.65 -25.83 -6.50
CA ASP A 303 3.98 -26.41 -6.31
C ASP A 303 3.91 -27.94 -6.23
N GLU A 304 4.96 -28.62 -6.69
CA GLU A 304 5.07 -30.08 -6.72
C GLU A 304 3.96 -30.81 -7.51
N SER A 305 3.24 -30.08 -8.38
CA SER A 305 2.23 -30.65 -9.27
C SER A 305 2.79 -31.17 -10.60
N ALA A 306 1.94 -31.87 -11.37
CA ALA A 306 2.25 -32.30 -12.73
C ALA A 306 2.53 -31.10 -13.66
N ALA A 307 1.71 -30.05 -13.57
CA ALA A 307 1.89 -28.82 -14.33
C ALA A 307 3.18 -28.08 -13.95
N ALA A 308 3.51 -28.00 -12.67
CA ALA A 308 4.78 -27.39 -12.22
C ALA A 308 6.01 -28.17 -12.75
N GLU A 309 5.95 -29.50 -12.74
CA GLU A 309 7.02 -30.35 -13.28
C GLU A 309 7.19 -30.20 -14.79
N ALA A 310 6.08 -29.96 -15.52
CA ALA A 310 6.09 -29.63 -16.93
C ALA A 310 6.58 -28.20 -17.25
N GLY A 311 6.84 -27.38 -16.22
CA GLY A 311 7.29 -26.00 -16.38
C GLY A 311 6.18 -25.01 -16.72
N MET A 312 4.92 -25.39 -16.54
CA MET A 312 3.77 -24.52 -16.79
C MET A 312 3.78 -23.33 -15.83
N VAL A 313 3.32 -22.18 -16.33
CA VAL A 313 3.23 -20.93 -15.57
C VAL A 313 1.81 -20.35 -15.60
N SER A 314 1.53 -19.41 -14.69
CA SER A 314 0.28 -18.63 -14.73
C SER A 314 0.16 -17.83 -16.02
N GLY A 315 -1.06 -17.69 -16.55
CA GLY A 315 -1.38 -17.02 -17.81
C GLY A 315 -1.42 -17.94 -19.04
N VAL A 316 -0.95 -19.18 -18.91
CA VAL A 316 -1.05 -20.20 -19.97
C VAL A 316 -2.52 -20.48 -20.30
N ALA A 317 -2.83 -20.46 -21.59
CA ALA A 317 -4.16 -20.76 -22.12
C ALA A 317 -4.16 -22.15 -22.74
N ILE A 318 -5.01 -23.05 -22.25
CA ILE A 318 -5.16 -24.43 -22.75
C ILE A 318 -6.36 -24.46 -23.70
N SER A 319 -6.12 -24.71 -24.99
CA SER A 319 -7.18 -24.80 -26.02
C SER A 319 -7.56 -26.23 -26.37
N GLU A 320 -6.71 -27.21 -26.06
CA GLU A 320 -6.97 -28.62 -26.35
C GLU A 320 -6.22 -29.54 -25.40
N ILE A 321 -6.76 -30.75 -25.21
CA ILE A 321 -6.11 -31.85 -24.50
C ILE A 321 -6.25 -33.11 -25.33
N ASP A 322 -5.13 -33.74 -25.70
CA ASP A 322 -5.05 -34.89 -26.61
C ASP A 322 -5.82 -34.69 -27.93
N GLY A 323 -5.75 -33.48 -28.47
CA GLY A 323 -6.47 -33.05 -29.68
C GLY A 323 -7.99 -32.89 -29.50
N VAL A 324 -8.51 -33.02 -28.28
CA VAL A 324 -9.90 -32.69 -27.94
C VAL A 324 -9.97 -31.19 -27.59
N PRO A 325 -10.77 -30.38 -28.31
CA PRO A 325 -10.90 -28.96 -28.00
C PRO A 325 -11.46 -28.72 -26.59
N THR A 326 -10.85 -27.78 -25.87
CA THR A 326 -11.28 -27.31 -24.54
C THR A 326 -11.63 -25.82 -24.60
N PRO A 327 -12.76 -25.46 -25.26
CA PRO A 327 -13.12 -24.06 -25.48
C PRO A 327 -13.53 -23.31 -24.20
N ASP A 328 -13.84 -24.03 -23.12
CA ASP A 328 -14.33 -23.47 -21.87
C ASP A 328 -14.02 -24.38 -20.68
N TRP A 329 -14.33 -23.87 -19.49
CA TRP A 329 -14.17 -24.57 -18.22
C TRP A 329 -14.89 -25.92 -18.16
N GLU A 330 -16.07 -26.02 -18.76
CA GLU A 330 -16.88 -27.23 -18.67
C GLU A 330 -16.26 -28.36 -19.49
N ALA A 331 -15.79 -28.05 -20.70
CA ALA A 331 -15.05 -28.98 -21.56
C ALA A 331 -13.74 -29.44 -20.89
N PHE A 332 -12.94 -28.51 -20.36
CA PHE A 332 -11.72 -28.84 -19.63
C PHE A 332 -12.00 -29.78 -18.45
N ARG A 333 -12.96 -29.40 -17.59
CA ARG A 333 -13.31 -30.19 -16.41
C ARG A 333 -13.85 -31.57 -16.79
N SER A 334 -14.69 -31.65 -17.83
CA SER A 334 -15.22 -32.92 -18.32
C SER A 334 -14.12 -33.84 -18.82
N PHE A 335 -13.13 -33.31 -19.55
CA PHE A 335 -11.98 -34.09 -20.00
C PHE A 335 -11.18 -34.61 -18.81
N MET A 336 -10.77 -33.72 -17.90
CA MET A 336 -9.96 -34.11 -16.74
C MET A 336 -10.65 -35.14 -15.85
N ASN A 337 -11.98 -35.08 -15.68
CA ASN A 337 -12.76 -36.07 -14.93
C ASN A 337 -12.74 -37.47 -15.57
N SER A 338 -12.36 -37.60 -16.84
CA SER A 338 -12.22 -38.88 -17.53
C SER A 338 -10.81 -39.49 -17.45
N THR A 339 -9.84 -38.72 -16.95
CA THR A 339 -8.43 -39.14 -16.81
C THR A 339 -8.18 -39.87 -15.48
N SER A 340 -7.10 -40.63 -15.41
CA SER A 340 -6.60 -41.34 -14.23
C SER A 340 -5.18 -40.90 -13.86
N GLU A 341 -4.74 -41.26 -12.65
CA GLU A 341 -3.34 -41.12 -12.25
C GLU A 341 -2.40 -41.85 -13.22
N GLY A 342 -1.32 -41.18 -13.62
CA GLY A 342 -0.30 -41.72 -14.52
C GLY A 342 -0.64 -41.63 -16.01
N ASP A 343 -1.83 -41.12 -16.36
CA ASP A 343 -2.14 -40.80 -17.75
C ASP A 343 -1.22 -39.70 -18.25
N ILE A 344 -0.71 -39.87 -19.47
CA ILE A 344 0.11 -38.88 -20.17
C ILE A 344 -0.82 -38.15 -21.13
N VAL A 345 -1.00 -36.85 -20.92
CA VAL A 345 -1.84 -35.99 -21.75
C VAL A 345 -0.98 -34.96 -22.49
N THR A 346 -1.39 -34.62 -23.70
CA THR A 346 -0.78 -33.56 -24.51
C THR A 346 -1.69 -32.33 -24.49
N LEU A 347 -1.21 -31.24 -23.88
CA LEU A 347 -1.92 -29.98 -23.79
C LEU A 347 -1.52 -29.09 -24.97
N GLY A 348 -2.47 -28.67 -25.79
CA GLY A 348 -2.21 -27.60 -26.76
C GLY A 348 -2.47 -26.25 -26.12
N THR A 349 -1.43 -25.41 -26.07
CA THR A 349 -1.44 -24.14 -25.36
C THR A 349 -1.04 -22.97 -26.24
N ASN A 350 -1.22 -21.74 -25.74
CA ASN A 350 -0.67 -20.53 -26.36
C ASN A 350 0.87 -20.52 -26.48
N ARG A 351 1.57 -21.49 -25.86
CA ARG A 351 3.03 -21.68 -25.90
C ARG A 351 3.47 -22.90 -26.70
N GLY A 352 2.53 -23.59 -27.36
CA GLY A 352 2.75 -24.84 -28.08
C GLY A 352 2.23 -26.05 -27.31
N GLU A 353 2.68 -27.24 -27.71
CA GLU A 353 2.29 -28.49 -27.06
C GLU A 353 3.13 -28.75 -25.80
N GLU A 354 2.46 -29.06 -24.69
CA GLU A 354 3.08 -29.49 -23.44
C GLU A 354 2.61 -30.91 -23.09
N ILE A 355 3.55 -31.83 -22.91
CA ILE A 355 3.25 -33.21 -22.51
C ILE A 355 3.34 -33.29 -20.99
N VAL A 356 2.25 -33.70 -20.35
CA VAL A 356 2.15 -33.73 -18.89
C VAL A 356 1.75 -35.12 -18.40
N ASN A 357 2.48 -35.62 -17.41
CA ASN A 357 2.15 -36.86 -16.72
C ASN A 357 1.31 -36.56 -15.47
N LEU A 358 0.04 -36.94 -15.50
CA LEU A 358 -0.92 -36.59 -14.44
C LEU A 358 -0.61 -37.32 -13.13
N ARG A 359 -0.70 -36.59 -12.01
CA ARG A 359 -0.50 -37.15 -10.66
C ARG A 359 -1.81 -37.66 -10.07
N ALA A 360 -1.75 -38.33 -8.93
CA ALA A 360 -2.92 -38.66 -8.14
C ALA A 360 -3.64 -37.40 -7.68
N ASN A 361 -4.96 -37.33 -7.86
CA ASN A 361 -5.76 -36.24 -7.32
C ASN A 361 -5.78 -36.25 -5.78
N PRO A 362 -5.37 -35.16 -5.11
CA PRO A 362 -5.33 -35.08 -3.64
C PRO A 362 -6.69 -35.30 -2.96
N ASP A 363 -7.80 -35.16 -3.68
CA ASP A 363 -9.15 -35.40 -3.15
C ASP A 363 -9.51 -36.89 -3.00
N GLY A 364 -8.66 -37.80 -3.48
CA GLY A 364 -8.87 -39.25 -3.41
C GLY A 364 -9.89 -39.80 -4.41
N SER A 365 -10.30 -39.01 -5.41
CA SER A 365 -11.25 -39.42 -6.46
C SER A 365 -10.69 -40.47 -7.43
N GLY A 366 -9.37 -40.63 -7.49
CA GLY A 366 -8.68 -41.51 -8.45
C GLY A 366 -8.56 -40.93 -9.86
N THR A 367 -9.04 -39.69 -10.06
CA THR A 367 -8.85 -38.95 -11.33
C THR A 367 -7.42 -38.44 -11.47
N GLY A 368 -7.00 -38.16 -12.70
CA GLY A 368 -5.73 -37.51 -12.98
C GLY A 368 -5.71 -36.05 -12.51
N PHE A 369 -4.58 -35.63 -11.93
CA PHE A 369 -4.40 -34.29 -11.39
C PHE A 369 -3.29 -33.55 -12.11
N LEU A 370 -3.70 -32.52 -12.84
CA LEU A 370 -2.79 -31.60 -13.52
C LEU A 370 -2.14 -30.63 -12.51
N GLY A 371 -2.88 -30.21 -11.48
CA GLY A 371 -2.41 -29.24 -10.47
C GLY A 371 -2.26 -27.82 -10.99
N VAL A 372 -3.24 -27.41 -11.80
CA VAL A 372 -3.50 -26.01 -12.15
C VAL A 372 -4.73 -25.51 -11.42
N GLY A 373 -4.77 -24.21 -11.21
CA GLY A 373 -5.90 -23.51 -10.63
C GLY A 373 -6.40 -22.40 -11.53
N PHE A 374 -7.70 -22.17 -11.48
CA PHE A 374 -8.39 -21.18 -12.30
C PHE A 374 -9.01 -20.10 -11.42
N SER A 375 -9.17 -18.91 -11.97
CA SER A 375 -9.90 -17.83 -11.32
C SER A 375 -11.30 -18.31 -10.99
N GLY A 376 -11.70 -18.18 -9.72
CA GLY A 376 -13.01 -18.62 -9.24
C GLY A 376 -14.20 -17.83 -9.82
N VAL A 377 -13.92 -16.84 -10.69
CA VAL A 377 -14.93 -16.02 -11.36
C VAL A 377 -15.12 -16.45 -12.82
N SER A 378 -14.04 -16.65 -13.57
CA SER A 378 -14.08 -17.22 -14.91
C SER A 378 -12.73 -17.83 -15.26
N ALA A 379 -12.76 -19.07 -15.74
CA ALA A 379 -11.58 -19.73 -16.32
C ALA A 379 -11.48 -19.49 -17.83
N ASN A 380 -12.55 -19.02 -18.47
CA ASN A 380 -12.62 -18.94 -19.92
C ASN A 380 -11.71 -17.82 -20.44
N GLY A 381 -11.12 -18.05 -21.60
CA GLY A 381 -10.33 -17.06 -22.30
C GLY A 381 -10.20 -17.39 -23.78
N VAL A 382 -9.58 -16.48 -24.50
CA VAL A 382 -9.24 -16.64 -25.91
C VAL A 382 -7.77 -16.31 -26.05
N TYR A 383 -7.01 -17.08 -26.82
CA TYR A 383 -5.67 -16.64 -27.21
C TYR A 383 -5.56 -16.46 -28.72
N LEU A 384 -4.67 -15.54 -29.09
CA LEU A 384 -4.37 -15.15 -30.46
C LEU A 384 -2.86 -15.02 -30.60
N ASP A 385 -2.24 -16.05 -31.20
CA ASP A 385 -0.81 -16.14 -31.52
C ASP A 385 0.13 -15.53 -30.44
N GLY A 386 0.00 -16.07 -29.23
CA GLY A 386 0.81 -15.72 -28.06
C GLY A 386 0.20 -14.70 -27.09
N ALA A 387 -0.84 -13.94 -27.47
CA ALA A 387 -1.59 -13.09 -26.52
C ALA A 387 -2.79 -13.86 -25.96
N THR A 388 -2.92 -13.89 -24.63
CA THR A 388 -4.08 -14.45 -23.94
C THR A 388 -5.00 -13.34 -23.44
N PHE A 389 -6.26 -13.44 -23.81
CA PHE A 389 -7.35 -12.54 -23.45
C PHE A 389 -8.30 -13.23 -22.49
N GLN A 390 -8.70 -12.52 -21.44
CA GLN A 390 -9.67 -12.98 -20.47
C GLN A 390 -10.50 -11.80 -19.98
N GLU A 391 -11.75 -12.06 -19.61
CA GLU A 391 -12.57 -11.04 -18.95
C GLU A 391 -12.03 -10.74 -17.54
N PHE A 392 -11.78 -9.47 -17.24
CA PHE A 392 -11.38 -9.08 -15.91
C PHE A 392 -12.59 -9.16 -14.96
N PRO A 393 -12.47 -9.87 -13.82
CA PRO A 393 -13.57 -10.03 -12.87
C PRO A 393 -13.82 -8.77 -11.99
N ALA A 394 -14.21 -7.67 -12.62
CA ALA A 394 -14.42 -6.36 -11.97
C ALA A 394 -15.48 -6.41 -10.86
N GLY A 395 -16.58 -7.15 -11.08
CA GLY A 395 -17.66 -7.30 -10.10
C GLY A 395 -17.20 -7.94 -8.79
N PRO A 396 -16.58 -9.14 -8.84
CA PRO A 396 -16.01 -9.78 -7.65
C PRO A 396 -14.88 -8.98 -7.01
N PHE A 397 -14.01 -8.33 -7.79
CA PHE A 397 -12.99 -7.41 -7.26
C PHE A 397 -13.62 -6.31 -6.38
N LEU A 398 -14.64 -5.62 -6.92
CA LEU A 398 -15.33 -4.56 -6.21
C LEU A 398 -16.11 -5.08 -4.99
N SER A 399 -16.62 -6.29 -5.08
CA SER A 399 -17.29 -6.97 -3.95
C SER A 399 -16.30 -7.29 -2.83
N ALA A 400 -15.10 -7.77 -3.15
CA ALA A 400 -14.04 -7.99 -2.17
C ALA A 400 -13.65 -6.69 -1.46
N LEU A 401 -13.54 -5.57 -2.18
CA LEU A 401 -13.34 -4.24 -1.58
C LEU A 401 -14.50 -3.84 -0.64
N ARG A 402 -15.75 -4.09 -1.04
CA ARG A 402 -16.94 -3.75 -0.23
C ARG A 402 -17.06 -4.58 1.04
N GLU A 403 -16.63 -5.84 1.01
CA GLU A 403 -16.68 -6.74 2.15
C GLU A 403 -15.54 -6.52 3.15
N MET A 404 -14.41 -5.95 2.71
CA MET A 404 -13.24 -5.68 3.53
C MET A 404 -13.55 -5.03 4.90
N PRO A 405 -14.30 -3.91 5.01
CA PRO A 405 -14.64 -3.33 6.31
C PRO A 405 -15.55 -4.21 7.18
N ARG A 406 -16.27 -5.17 6.59
CA ARG A 406 -17.15 -6.12 7.30
C ARG A 406 -16.40 -7.31 7.87
N SER A 407 -15.20 -7.60 7.35
CA SER A 407 -14.35 -8.71 7.82
C SER A 407 -13.59 -8.42 9.12
N GLY A 408 -13.92 -7.34 9.84
CA GLY A 408 -13.33 -7.02 11.14
C GLY A 408 -11.81 -6.84 11.10
N LEU A 409 -11.09 -7.50 12.02
CA LEU A 409 -9.64 -7.39 12.12
C LEU A 409 -8.92 -7.92 10.86
N PHE A 410 -9.40 -9.03 10.28
CA PHE A 410 -8.83 -9.55 9.05
C PHE A 410 -8.97 -8.53 7.92
N GLY A 411 -10.15 -7.91 7.80
CA GLY A 411 -10.39 -6.83 6.85
C GLY A 411 -9.46 -5.63 7.02
N LEU A 412 -9.22 -5.21 8.26
CA LEU A 412 -8.28 -4.13 8.57
C LEU A 412 -6.84 -4.50 8.18
N LEU A 413 -6.40 -5.73 8.46
CA LEU A 413 -5.08 -6.21 8.07
C LEU A 413 -4.94 -6.29 6.54
N SER A 414 -5.97 -6.81 5.84
CA SER A 414 -6.01 -6.84 4.38
C SER A 414 -5.97 -5.42 3.79
N LEU A 415 -6.70 -4.46 4.37
CA LEU A 415 -6.64 -3.05 3.97
C LEU A 415 -5.22 -2.48 4.13
N MET A 416 -4.56 -2.78 5.25
CA MET A 416 -3.18 -2.35 5.50
C MET A 416 -2.17 -3.04 4.56
N GLY A 417 -2.46 -4.23 4.07
CA GLY A 417 -1.65 -4.91 3.05
C GLY A 417 -1.97 -4.48 1.63
N LEU A 418 -3.15 -3.90 1.39
CA LEU A 418 -3.73 -3.70 0.06
C LEU A 418 -2.82 -2.95 -0.94
N PRO A 419 -2.09 -1.87 -0.58
CA PRO A 419 -1.16 -1.23 -1.51
C PRO A 419 0.00 -2.13 -1.96
N PHE A 420 0.36 -3.13 -1.14
CA PHE A 420 1.52 -3.99 -1.32
C PHE A 420 1.13 -5.33 -1.95
N SER A 421 0.11 -5.99 -1.41
CA SER A 421 -0.35 -7.32 -1.85
C SER A 421 -1.51 -7.28 -2.84
N GLY A 422 -2.24 -6.16 -2.88
CA GLY A 422 -3.49 -6.05 -3.61
C GLY A 422 -4.54 -7.05 -3.14
N ILE A 423 -5.45 -7.41 -4.04
CA ILE A 423 -6.46 -8.46 -3.79
C ILE A 423 -6.00 -9.73 -4.50
N ALA A 424 -5.88 -10.82 -3.73
CA ALA A 424 -5.47 -12.13 -4.24
C ALA A 424 -6.36 -12.56 -5.41
N GLY A 425 -5.72 -12.98 -6.52
CA GLY A 425 -6.40 -13.35 -7.76
C GLY A 425 -6.82 -12.18 -8.66
N PHE A 426 -6.47 -10.93 -8.32
CA PHE A 426 -6.81 -9.75 -9.13
C PHE A 426 -5.63 -8.81 -9.37
N THR A 427 -4.95 -8.36 -8.31
CA THR A 427 -3.90 -7.33 -8.38
C THR A 427 -2.69 -7.75 -7.54
N GLU A 428 -1.97 -8.79 -7.95
CA GLU A 428 -0.91 -9.42 -7.13
C GLU A 428 0.30 -8.53 -6.85
N MET A 429 0.50 -7.48 -7.65
CA MET A 429 1.58 -6.49 -7.49
C MET A 429 1.19 -5.27 -6.63
N GLY A 430 0.05 -5.34 -5.94
CA GLY A 430 -0.48 -4.23 -5.13
C GLY A 430 -1.67 -3.52 -5.78
N PHE A 431 -2.45 -2.81 -4.95
CA PHE A 431 -3.53 -1.94 -5.38
C PHE A 431 -3.22 -0.48 -4.98
N PRO A 432 -2.66 0.34 -5.89
CA PRO A 432 -2.31 1.73 -5.61
C PRO A 432 -3.54 2.67 -5.58
N GLY A 433 -4.75 2.14 -5.74
CA GLY A 433 -5.99 2.87 -5.96
C GLY A 433 -6.54 2.65 -7.38
N PHE A 434 -7.66 3.32 -7.68
CA PHE A 434 -8.24 3.35 -9.02
C PHE A 434 -7.40 4.27 -9.91
N SER A 435 -6.36 3.71 -10.54
CA SER A 435 -5.43 4.44 -11.41
C SER A 435 -4.98 3.58 -12.59
N GLY A 436 -4.56 4.23 -13.68
CA GLY A 436 -4.18 3.54 -14.91
C GLY A 436 -5.31 2.67 -15.46
N TRP A 437 -4.95 1.50 -15.99
CA TRP A 437 -5.89 0.56 -16.61
C TRP A 437 -7.06 0.16 -15.69
N ILE A 438 -6.86 0.13 -14.36
CA ILE A 438 -7.91 -0.22 -13.39
C ILE A 438 -9.12 0.72 -13.49
N THR A 439 -8.91 2.01 -13.79
CA THR A 439 -10.02 2.97 -13.90
C THR A 439 -11.00 2.63 -15.03
N HIS A 440 -10.54 1.96 -16.08
CA HIS A 440 -11.34 1.58 -17.24
C HIS A 440 -12.16 0.30 -17.03
N LEU A 441 -11.95 -0.38 -15.91
CA LEU A 441 -12.72 -1.56 -15.47
C LEU A 441 -13.96 -1.17 -14.66
N PHE A 442 -14.17 0.12 -14.43
CA PHE A 442 -15.24 0.62 -13.58
C PHE A 442 -15.85 1.88 -14.16
N GLU A 443 -17.10 2.15 -13.80
CA GLU A 443 -17.79 3.38 -14.13
C GLU A 443 -18.51 3.99 -12.92
N PRO A 444 -18.70 5.31 -12.87
CA PRO A 444 -19.54 5.93 -11.86
C PRO A 444 -21.02 5.55 -12.04
N LYS A 445 -21.74 5.39 -10.93
CA LYS A 445 -23.21 5.19 -10.91
C LYS A 445 -23.91 6.05 -9.86
N GLY A 446 -25.19 6.30 -10.09
CA GLY A 446 -26.04 7.05 -9.16
C GLY A 446 -25.54 8.48 -8.95
N TRP A 447 -25.29 8.88 -7.69
CA TRP A 447 -24.88 10.25 -7.39
C TRP A 447 -23.54 10.66 -8.02
N ALA A 448 -22.70 9.69 -8.38
CA ALA A 448 -21.39 9.94 -8.97
C ALA A 448 -21.41 10.05 -10.51
N GLU A 449 -22.51 9.70 -11.20
CA GLU A 449 -22.60 9.80 -12.68
C GLU A 449 -22.17 11.19 -13.21
N PRO A 450 -22.63 12.32 -12.63
CA PRO A 450 -22.23 13.64 -13.12
C PRO A 450 -20.74 13.98 -12.87
N LEU A 451 -20.06 13.22 -12.01
CA LEU A 451 -18.64 13.42 -11.71
C LEU A 451 -17.73 12.77 -12.75
N GLY A 452 -18.23 11.79 -13.52
CA GLY A 452 -17.41 11.01 -14.44
C GLY A 452 -16.20 10.40 -13.73
N GLU A 453 -15.03 10.48 -14.36
CA GLU A 453 -13.76 9.98 -13.83
C GLU A 453 -13.30 10.65 -12.53
N ARG A 454 -13.84 11.82 -12.18
CA ARG A 454 -13.46 12.53 -10.94
C ARG A 454 -13.80 11.75 -9.69
N ILE A 455 -14.72 10.77 -9.77
CA ILE A 455 -15.00 9.88 -8.63
C ILE A 455 -13.75 9.08 -8.24
N PHE A 456 -12.93 8.65 -9.20
CA PHE A 456 -11.73 7.88 -8.93
C PHE A 456 -10.65 8.73 -8.26
N TRP A 457 -10.60 10.03 -8.56
CA TRP A 457 -9.72 10.97 -7.89
C TRP A 457 -10.12 11.14 -6.42
N ILE A 458 -11.43 11.24 -6.15
CA ILE A 458 -11.97 11.28 -4.78
C ILE A 458 -11.67 9.97 -4.07
N ALA A 459 -11.85 8.82 -4.74
CA ALA A 459 -11.55 7.50 -4.20
C ALA A 459 -10.07 7.40 -3.79
N ASN A 460 -9.14 7.77 -4.67
CA ASN A 460 -7.71 7.73 -4.40
C ASN A 460 -7.30 8.69 -3.28
N LEU A 461 -7.85 9.90 -3.25
CA LEU A 461 -7.59 10.85 -2.18
C LEU A 461 -7.99 10.29 -0.81
N LEU A 462 -9.22 9.79 -0.69
CA LEU A 462 -9.73 9.24 0.56
C LEU A 462 -8.99 7.97 0.97
N PHE A 463 -8.67 7.10 0.01
CA PHE A 463 -7.89 5.88 0.23
C PHE A 463 -6.52 6.20 0.83
N TRP A 464 -5.75 7.08 0.19
CA TRP A 464 -4.40 7.42 0.64
C TRP A 464 -4.38 8.28 1.90
N VAL A 465 -5.28 9.26 2.03
CA VAL A 465 -5.45 10.03 3.29
C VAL A 465 -5.80 9.08 4.43
N GLY A 466 -6.70 8.12 4.19
CA GLY A 466 -7.09 7.10 5.16
C GLY A 466 -5.92 6.23 5.61
N LEU A 467 -5.23 5.62 4.66
CA LEU A 467 -4.12 4.69 4.91
C LEU A 467 -2.91 5.36 5.54
N ILE A 468 -2.45 6.51 5.03
CA ILE A 468 -1.26 7.17 5.59
C ILE A 468 -1.55 7.69 7.01
N ASN A 469 -2.75 8.21 7.28
CA ASN A 469 -3.11 8.58 8.65
C ASN A 469 -3.17 7.35 9.58
N LEU A 470 -3.67 6.22 9.09
CA LEU A 470 -3.70 4.97 9.87
C LEU A 470 -2.26 4.51 10.19
N TYR A 471 -1.38 4.42 9.19
CA TYR A 471 0.02 4.03 9.38
C TYR A 471 0.77 5.00 10.29
N ALA A 472 0.62 6.31 10.09
CA ALA A 472 1.29 7.30 10.92
C ALA A 472 0.75 7.29 12.37
N GLY A 473 -0.55 7.05 12.56
CA GLY A 473 -1.14 6.85 13.89
C GLY A 473 -0.54 5.63 14.59
N LEU A 474 -0.51 4.48 13.92
CA LEU A 474 0.09 3.25 14.46
C LEU A 474 1.60 3.39 14.74
N PHE A 475 2.34 4.01 13.83
CA PHE A 475 3.77 4.26 14.00
C PHE A 475 4.02 5.12 15.24
N ASN A 476 3.27 6.21 15.41
CA ASN A 476 3.39 7.06 16.60
C ASN A 476 2.86 6.40 17.89
N CYS A 477 2.12 5.29 17.82
CA CYS A 477 1.78 4.50 19.01
C CYS A 477 2.97 3.70 19.56
N LEU A 478 4.04 3.47 18.79
CA LEU A 478 5.15 2.63 19.25
C LEU A 478 5.76 3.16 20.55
N PRO A 479 6.05 2.28 21.54
CA PRO A 479 6.63 2.68 22.82
C PRO A 479 8.13 2.93 22.73
N ALA A 480 8.55 3.79 21.79
CA ALA A 480 9.93 4.15 21.52
C ALA A 480 10.07 5.66 21.38
N VAL A 481 11.00 6.27 22.12
CA VAL A 481 11.39 7.68 21.92
C VAL A 481 12.22 7.76 20.63
N PRO A 482 11.99 8.74 19.73
CA PRO A 482 11.31 10.03 19.93
C PRO A 482 9.81 10.09 19.61
N LEU A 483 9.13 8.95 19.42
CA LEU A 483 7.71 8.92 19.06
C LEU A 483 6.81 9.26 20.26
N ASP A 484 5.62 9.80 20.00
CA ASP A 484 4.63 10.15 21.03
C ASP A 484 4.32 8.99 21.96
N GLY A 485 4.14 7.79 21.39
CA GLY A 485 3.91 6.54 22.10
C GLY A 485 4.98 6.24 23.13
N GLY A 486 6.25 6.57 22.87
CA GLY A 486 7.33 6.46 23.84
C GLY A 486 7.14 7.36 25.07
N HIS A 487 6.71 8.61 24.85
CA HIS A 487 6.41 9.55 25.94
C HIS A 487 5.14 9.20 26.70
N ILE A 488 4.09 8.76 25.99
CA ILE A 488 2.84 8.26 26.58
C ILE A 488 3.12 7.03 27.44
N PHE A 489 3.85 6.06 26.90
CA PHE A 489 4.24 4.84 27.61
C PHE A 489 5.05 5.16 28.86
N ARG A 490 6.03 6.07 28.76
CA ARG A 490 6.80 6.56 29.91
C ARG A 490 5.90 7.12 31.01
N ASP A 491 5.00 8.04 30.68
CA ASP A 491 4.15 8.68 31.70
C ASP A 491 3.15 7.70 32.32
N LEU A 492 2.53 6.83 31.51
CA LEU A 492 1.62 5.79 32.00
C LEU A 492 2.34 4.76 32.88
N LEU A 493 3.51 4.29 32.46
CA LEU A 493 4.31 3.33 33.22
C LEU A 493 4.81 3.95 34.53
N THR A 494 5.27 5.21 34.51
CA THR A 494 5.67 5.90 35.74
C THR A 494 4.50 6.03 36.71
N MET A 495 3.30 6.34 36.22
CA MET A 495 2.09 6.40 37.05
C MET A 495 1.78 5.05 37.69
N ALA A 496 1.84 3.96 36.92
CA ALA A 496 1.62 2.61 37.42
C ALA A 496 2.68 2.18 38.46
N LEU A 497 3.98 2.36 38.14
CA LEU A 497 5.07 1.99 39.04
C LEU A 497 5.13 2.85 40.30
N ALA A 498 4.78 4.14 40.22
CA ALA A 498 4.71 5.01 41.39
C ALA A 498 3.61 4.55 42.36
N ALA A 499 2.46 4.13 41.83
CA ALA A 499 1.38 3.54 42.65
C ALA A 499 1.82 2.23 43.33
N ILE A 500 2.62 1.40 42.66
CA ILE A 500 3.10 0.12 43.18
C ILE A 500 4.22 0.31 44.22
N PHE A 501 5.27 1.05 43.88
CA PHE A 501 6.45 1.20 44.72
C PHE A 501 6.31 2.28 45.79
N LYS A 502 5.27 3.11 45.72
CA LYS A 502 5.05 4.28 46.60
C LYS A 502 6.29 5.20 46.65
N SER A 503 7.04 5.27 45.56
CA SER A 503 8.27 6.07 45.43
C SER A 503 8.42 6.57 44.00
N GLU A 504 8.35 7.89 43.81
CA GLU A 504 8.49 8.50 42.49
C GLU A 504 9.89 8.29 41.90
N ALA A 505 10.94 8.54 42.68
CA ALA A 505 12.32 8.39 42.21
C ALA A 505 12.67 6.93 41.81
N ARG A 506 12.03 5.92 42.43
CA ARG A 506 12.20 4.53 42.01
C ARG A 506 11.42 4.23 40.73
N ALA A 507 10.18 4.72 40.64
CA ALA A 507 9.34 4.56 39.47
C ALA A 507 9.95 5.19 38.22
N GLU A 508 10.51 6.40 38.33
CA GLU A 508 11.16 7.10 37.21
C GLU A 508 12.39 6.34 36.71
N ARG A 509 13.29 5.92 37.61
CA ARG A 509 14.50 5.15 37.24
C ARG A 509 14.15 3.86 36.52
N MET A 510 13.17 3.11 37.04
CA MET A 510 12.73 1.87 36.39
C MET A 510 12.04 2.13 35.05
N THR A 511 11.21 3.17 34.97
CA THR A 511 10.56 3.56 33.72
C THR A 511 11.58 3.91 32.65
N GLN A 512 12.59 4.72 32.97
CA GLN A 512 13.66 5.07 32.02
C GLN A 512 14.37 3.84 31.47
N ALA A 513 14.71 2.87 32.33
CA ALA A 513 15.35 1.62 31.91
C ALA A 513 14.43 0.80 30.99
N VAL A 514 13.15 0.66 31.32
CA VAL A 514 12.18 -0.10 30.52
C VAL A 514 11.93 0.57 29.16
N VAL A 515 11.75 1.90 29.13
CA VAL A 515 11.56 2.67 27.88
C VAL A 515 12.79 2.56 26.98
N ALA A 516 14.00 2.65 27.53
CA ALA A 516 15.23 2.50 26.77
C ALA A 516 15.39 1.08 26.20
N ALA A 517 15.11 0.05 27.02
CA ALA A 517 15.13 -1.34 26.57
C ALA A 517 14.10 -1.60 25.47
N MET A 518 12.89 -1.04 25.60
CA MET A 518 11.83 -1.17 24.60
C MET A 518 12.20 -0.48 23.28
N ALA A 519 12.74 0.74 23.35
CA ALA A 519 13.21 1.47 22.16
C ALA A 519 14.33 0.71 21.45
N TRP A 520 15.28 0.14 22.20
CA TRP A 520 16.34 -0.69 21.64
C TRP A 520 15.81 -1.98 21.00
N LEU A 521 14.87 -2.66 21.67
CA LEU A 521 14.22 -3.86 21.12
C LEU A 521 13.56 -3.54 19.78
N ILE A 522 12.71 -2.51 19.72
CA ILE A 522 12.02 -2.09 18.49
C ILE A 522 13.03 -1.73 17.38
N PHE A 523 14.05 -0.94 17.70
CA PHE A 523 15.08 -0.55 16.74
C PHE A 523 15.83 -1.77 16.18
N SER A 524 16.28 -2.67 17.06
CA SER A 524 16.99 -3.88 16.67
C SER A 524 16.12 -4.85 15.86
N SER A 525 14.84 -4.98 16.21
CA SER A 525 13.85 -5.76 15.46
C SER A 525 13.64 -5.22 14.04
N LEU A 526 13.46 -3.90 13.89
CA LEU A 526 13.30 -3.28 12.56
C LEU A 526 14.54 -3.51 11.69
N LEU A 527 15.73 -3.29 12.26
CA LEU A 527 16.98 -3.51 11.55
C LEU A 527 17.13 -4.99 11.15
N PHE A 528 16.76 -5.92 12.05
CA PHE A 528 16.80 -7.35 11.77
C PHE A 528 15.84 -7.74 10.66
N ILE A 529 14.59 -7.28 10.67
CA ILE A 529 13.59 -7.59 9.62
C ILE A 529 14.10 -7.16 8.24
N ILE A 530 14.76 -6.00 8.15
CA ILE A 530 15.30 -5.49 6.89
C ILE A 530 16.54 -6.29 6.44
N LEU A 531 17.44 -6.63 7.36
CA LEU A 531 18.74 -7.24 7.01
C LEU A 531 18.70 -8.77 6.92
N ALA A 532 17.82 -9.46 7.66
CA ALA A 532 17.78 -10.91 7.72
C ALA A 532 17.63 -11.61 6.35
N PRO A 533 16.79 -11.12 5.41
CA PRO A 533 16.70 -11.68 4.06
C PRO A 533 18.06 -11.71 3.35
N TYR A 534 18.79 -10.60 3.42
CA TYR A 534 20.11 -10.44 2.79
C TYR A 534 21.20 -11.23 3.52
N LEU A 535 21.11 -11.34 4.85
CA LEU A 535 22.06 -12.13 5.65
C LEU A 535 21.91 -13.63 5.43
N ALA A 536 20.68 -14.10 5.18
CA ALA A 536 20.39 -15.53 4.97
C ALA A 536 20.68 -15.98 3.53
N HIS A 537 20.33 -15.16 2.53
CA HIS A 537 20.32 -15.56 1.12
C HIS A 537 21.32 -14.80 0.23
N GLY A 538 21.99 -13.77 0.75
CA GLY A 538 22.91 -12.92 -0.01
C GLY A 538 22.24 -11.74 -0.72
N PHE A 539 23.01 -10.97 -1.48
CA PHE A 539 22.53 -9.79 -2.23
C PHE A 539 22.09 -10.10 -3.67
N GLY A 540 22.12 -11.36 -4.09
CA GLY A 540 21.77 -11.78 -5.45
C GLY A 540 20.33 -12.27 -5.52
N GLY A 541 19.40 -11.34 -5.69
CA GLY A 541 17.98 -11.58 -5.99
C GLY A 541 17.47 -10.53 -6.96
#